data_AF-A0A0F7FGR7-F1
#
_entry.id   AF-A0A0F7FGR7-F1
#
_cell.length_a   1.000
_cell.length_b   1.000
_cell.length_c   1.000
_cell.angle_alpha   90.00
_cell.angle_beta   90.00
_cell.angle_gamma   90.00
#
_symmetry.space_group_name_H-M   'P 1'
#
loop_
_entity.id
_entity.type
_entity.pdbx_description
1 polymer ?
#
loop_
_entity_poly.entity_id
_entity_poly.type
_entity_poly.pdbx_seq_one_letter_code
_entity_poly.pdbx_strand_id
1 'polypeptide(L)'
;MLFLSLDLKKKFEGKTTCAKSVRKLRFQYLILILLILASFATSPAQACQDVHVLRVLFLFYNTTLQSVSPGSTNKVIERLNYFKTFFKENTHNALTLTYQYIIVNRTILREEMASAVIEGQVRYWVEPRTVARDLAFKQSSYDVIIVYYGIRWPFVAHGGVSYGAKGFFGESGFISIPIAPDEEPISDRYADFLIEVAVHEFLHILDDMYEITGDSSFYNPDEMTKWTSYTKPYDYYRWILQTWPVEKWFILQFGYNAKECDGKIYVDVTLKSNNPLAKINIDGFLFSTPNSTWLSLGPHSLFVEPTSVHVQNLTRTEYFFSNWVLNSQSIAQNSITIIVDKPLAIVANFELRREHRVVVMTRYSRPIDAWIQENSTITLSEPSERVENDTKYVFAGWFSDGKIYSDEQTILLKVREPIRLESRWKKFFHVKIKSDSVPLKINDEWTSIFDEWLPSMTSIKFYAPELWDAGNGTRLVFKGWSDHVLTPTRQVNLSGPIEITALYETEYEVSASSPYGETSGSGWYKKNETVLISVKPTEVNLGAKHVFDHWEDEKGEIVSREPEVRIKVDRPVKLTAVWRTEVDYTLPLLVAGLIFIFLIYVILKKMTLKRKTEGEGIPLLLI
;
A
#
# COMPACT_ATOMS: atom_id res chain seq x y z
N MET A 1 -8.23 -37.08 43.73
CA MET A 1 -9.62 -36.90 44.24
C MET A 1 -10.59 -37.87 43.55
N LEU A 2 -10.51 -39.18 43.82
CA LEU A 2 -11.47 -40.15 43.28
C LEU A 2 -11.77 -41.34 44.21
N PHE A 3 -11.38 -41.25 45.49
CA PHE A 3 -11.57 -42.33 46.47
C PHE A 3 -12.30 -41.94 47.76
N LEU A 4 -12.86 -40.73 47.85
CA LEU A 4 -13.55 -40.23 49.06
C LEU A 4 -15.07 -40.01 48.89
N SER A 5 -15.66 -40.36 47.73
CA SER A 5 -17.09 -40.10 47.46
C SER A 5 -18.04 -41.24 47.81
N LEU A 6 -17.56 -42.39 48.28
CA LEU A 6 -18.39 -43.59 48.45
C LEU A 6 -18.85 -43.91 49.88
N ASP A 7 -18.35 -43.22 50.91
CA ASP A 7 -18.61 -43.62 52.30
C ASP A 7 -19.56 -42.69 53.11
N LEU A 8 -20.02 -41.59 52.51
CA LEU A 8 -20.89 -40.62 53.19
C LEU A 8 -22.38 -40.79 52.91
N LYS A 9 -22.77 -41.75 52.06
CA LYS A 9 -24.18 -41.95 51.66
C LYS A 9 -24.99 -42.89 52.57
N LYS A 10 -24.39 -43.40 53.67
CA LYS A 10 -25.02 -44.44 54.51
C LYS A 10 -25.36 -44.05 55.95
N LYS A 11 -25.32 -42.77 56.34
CA LYS A 11 -25.48 -42.41 57.76
C LYS A 11 -26.33 -41.19 58.13
N PHE A 12 -27.22 -40.72 57.25
CA PHE A 12 -28.17 -39.66 57.62
C PHE A 12 -29.56 -39.87 56.98
N GLU A 13 -30.26 -40.90 57.43
CA GLU A 13 -31.72 -40.87 57.52
C GLU A 13 -32.09 -40.62 58.98
N GLY A 14 -32.77 -39.50 59.26
CA GLY A 14 -33.40 -39.27 60.55
C GLY A 14 -33.22 -37.86 61.13
N LYS A 15 -34.33 -37.10 61.06
CA LYS A 15 -34.71 -35.94 61.90
C LYS A 15 -34.11 -34.56 61.58
N THR A 16 -34.99 -33.78 60.99
CA THR A 16 -35.18 -32.32 61.07
C THR A 16 -34.79 -31.70 62.41
N THR A 17 -33.81 -30.78 62.40
CA THR A 17 -33.85 -29.47 63.07
C THR A 17 -32.59 -28.64 62.77
N CYS A 18 -32.76 -27.32 62.68
CA CYS A 18 -31.73 -26.27 62.72
C CYS A 18 -31.11 -25.78 61.38
N ALA A 19 -31.91 -25.10 60.57
CA ALA A 19 -31.47 -24.33 59.40
C ALA A 19 -30.57 -23.10 59.72
N LYS A 20 -30.43 -22.69 61.00
CA LYS A 20 -29.48 -21.64 61.42
C LYS A 20 -28.05 -22.17 61.66
N SER A 21 -27.90 -23.44 62.02
CA SER A 21 -26.59 -24.09 62.21
C SER A 21 -25.89 -24.34 60.86
N VAL A 22 -26.63 -24.79 59.85
CA VAL A 22 -26.08 -25.17 58.53
C VAL A 22 -25.54 -23.97 57.75
N ARG A 23 -26.10 -22.76 57.90
CA ARG A 23 -25.55 -21.54 57.27
C ARG A 23 -24.24 -21.09 57.92
N LYS A 24 -24.12 -21.20 59.25
CA LYS A 24 -22.89 -20.85 59.96
C LYS A 24 -21.77 -21.86 59.69
N LEU A 25 -22.13 -23.15 59.62
CA LEU A 25 -21.20 -24.22 59.24
C LEU A 25 -20.75 -24.09 57.78
N ARG A 26 -21.66 -23.83 56.83
CA ARG A 26 -21.29 -23.64 55.41
C ARG A 26 -20.44 -22.39 55.18
N PHE A 27 -20.67 -21.30 55.91
CA PHE A 27 -19.84 -20.10 55.81
C PHE A 27 -18.45 -20.32 56.44
N GLN A 28 -18.39 -21.06 57.56
CA GLN A 28 -17.11 -21.47 58.16
C GLN A 28 -16.35 -22.46 57.26
N TYR A 29 -17.01 -23.42 56.62
CA TYR A 29 -16.39 -24.32 55.64
C TYR A 29 -16.01 -23.60 54.35
N LEU A 30 -16.75 -22.59 53.90
CA LEU A 30 -16.38 -21.79 52.72
C LEU A 30 -15.19 -20.89 53.03
N ILE A 31 -15.13 -20.30 54.22
CA ILE A 31 -13.96 -19.56 54.73
C ILE A 31 -12.79 -20.50 54.96
N LEU A 32 -13.01 -21.71 55.48
CA LEU A 32 -11.98 -22.72 55.67
C LEU A 32 -11.48 -23.22 54.31
N ILE A 33 -12.35 -23.41 53.31
CA ILE A 33 -11.96 -23.80 51.94
C ILE A 33 -11.28 -22.63 51.21
N LEU A 34 -11.69 -21.38 51.42
CA LEU A 34 -11.01 -20.19 50.91
C LEU A 34 -9.66 -19.95 51.60
N LEU A 35 -9.55 -20.21 52.90
CA LEU A 35 -8.29 -20.19 53.65
C LEU A 35 -7.40 -21.36 53.26
N ILE A 36 -7.97 -22.54 53.02
CA ILE A 36 -7.25 -23.74 52.56
C ILE A 36 -6.77 -23.53 51.11
N LEU A 37 -7.60 -22.97 50.23
CA LEU A 37 -7.21 -22.61 48.85
C LEU A 37 -6.23 -21.42 48.81
N ALA A 38 -6.34 -20.46 49.74
CA ALA A 38 -5.33 -19.41 49.91
C ALA A 38 -4.02 -19.95 50.49
N SER A 39 -4.06 -20.97 51.35
CA SER A 39 -2.88 -21.65 51.88
C SER A 39 -2.29 -22.73 50.95
N PHE A 40 -2.98 -23.06 49.85
CA PHE A 40 -2.47 -23.90 48.77
C PHE A 40 -2.06 -23.10 47.51
N ALA A 41 -2.23 -21.78 47.52
CA ALA A 41 -1.75 -20.86 46.48
C ALA A 41 -0.46 -20.10 46.87
N THR A 42 0.02 -20.31 48.08
CA THR A 42 1.43 -20.10 48.41
C THR A 42 1.99 -21.48 48.71
N SER A 43 2.80 -22.04 47.82
CA SER A 43 3.94 -22.82 48.29
C SER A 43 4.55 -22.04 49.45
N PRO A 44 5.09 -22.67 50.52
CA PRO A 44 5.99 -21.91 51.38
C PRO A 44 6.92 -21.20 50.41
N ALA A 45 6.98 -19.87 50.47
CA ALA A 45 8.03 -19.14 49.79
C ALA A 45 9.29 -19.65 50.49
N GLN A 46 9.82 -20.76 49.98
CA GLN A 46 11.06 -21.33 50.40
C GLN A 46 12.02 -20.19 50.14
N ALA A 47 12.52 -19.58 51.22
CA ALA A 47 13.14 -18.28 51.17
C ALA A 47 14.30 -18.35 50.17
N CYS A 48 14.11 -17.76 48.98
CA CYS A 48 15.20 -17.59 48.05
C CYS A 48 16.22 -16.71 48.77
N GLN A 49 17.43 -17.24 48.92
CA GLN A 49 18.51 -16.51 49.56
C GLN A 49 19.35 -15.84 48.49
N ASP A 50 19.71 -14.58 48.72
CA ASP A 50 20.70 -13.91 47.90
C ASP A 50 22.05 -14.60 48.13
N VAL A 51 22.64 -15.08 47.05
CA VAL A 51 23.91 -15.80 47.06
C VAL A 51 24.82 -15.19 46.01
N HIS A 52 26.10 -15.12 46.30
CA HIS A 52 27.10 -14.81 45.29
C HIS A 52 27.64 -16.12 44.70
N VAL A 53 27.56 -16.25 43.38
CA VAL A 53 27.94 -17.48 42.69
C VAL A 53 29.33 -17.33 42.14
N LEU A 54 30.22 -18.22 42.56
CA LEU A 54 31.53 -18.37 41.95
C LEU A 54 31.51 -19.55 40.99
N ARG A 55 32.01 -19.31 39.78
CA ARG A 55 32.15 -20.34 38.74
C ARG A 55 33.61 -20.76 38.62
N VAL A 56 33.88 -22.03 38.90
CA VAL A 56 35.22 -22.63 38.90
C VAL A 56 35.33 -23.71 37.82
N LEU A 57 36.42 -23.72 37.06
CA LEU A 57 36.73 -24.80 36.12
C LEU A 57 37.84 -25.70 36.67
N PHE A 58 37.53 -26.98 36.92
CA PHE A 58 38.53 -27.99 37.25
C PHE A 58 39.09 -28.66 35.99
N LEU A 59 40.41 -28.82 35.92
CA LEU A 59 41.07 -29.49 34.79
C LEU A 59 41.76 -30.78 35.25
N PHE A 60 41.43 -31.88 34.57
CA PHE A 60 42.06 -33.19 34.74
C PHE A 60 42.91 -33.49 33.52
N TYR A 61 44.21 -33.77 33.65
CA TYR A 61 45.06 -34.06 32.49
C TYR A 61 46.19 -35.04 32.80
N ASN A 62 46.81 -35.55 31.74
CA ASN A 62 47.78 -36.63 31.77
C ASN A 62 49.21 -36.13 31.47
N THR A 63 50.19 -36.59 32.24
CA THR A 63 51.61 -36.22 32.11
C THR A 63 52.49 -37.34 31.54
N THR A 64 51.97 -38.57 31.41
CA THR A 64 52.75 -39.78 31.06
C THR A 64 52.05 -40.77 30.11
N LEU A 65 51.19 -40.32 29.18
CA LEU A 65 50.48 -41.15 28.17
C LEU A 65 49.44 -42.16 28.72
N GLN A 66 49.12 -42.16 30.02
CA GLN A 66 48.05 -42.98 30.62
C GLN A 66 46.77 -42.18 30.94
N SER A 67 45.58 -42.64 30.51
CA SER A 67 44.31 -41.95 30.79
C SER A 67 43.93 -42.01 32.28
N VAL A 68 43.38 -40.93 32.85
CA VAL A 68 42.75 -40.96 34.18
C VAL A 68 41.52 -41.87 34.13
N SER A 69 41.41 -42.82 35.04
CA SER A 69 40.28 -43.74 35.08
C SER A 69 38.97 -43.01 35.48
N PRO A 70 37.81 -43.39 34.93
CA PRO A 70 36.52 -42.84 35.37
C PRO A 70 36.27 -42.99 36.89
N GLY A 71 36.82 -44.04 37.50
CA GLY A 71 36.73 -44.26 38.95
C GLY A 71 37.44 -43.18 39.77
N SER A 72 38.64 -42.79 39.35
CA SER A 72 39.38 -41.67 39.97
C SER A 72 38.69 -40.33 39.77
N THR A 73 38.18 -40.07 38.56
CA THR A 73 37.40 -38.86 38.29
C THR A 73 36.16 -38.77 39.19
N ASN A 74 35.41 -39.87 39.36
CA ASN A 74 34.22 -39.91 40.20
C ASN A 74 34.54 -39.64 41.69
N LYS A 75 35.63 -40.20 42.22
CA LYS A 75 36.05 -39.95 43.61
C LYS A 75 36.37 -38.47 43.85
N VAL A 76 37.05 -37.82 42.91
CA VAL A 76 37.34 -36.38 43.04
C VAL A 76 36.07 -35.55 42.89
N ILE A 77 35.17 -35.90 41.97
CA ILE A 77 33.86 -35.24 41.86
C ILE A 77 33.05 -35.37 43.16
N GLU A 78 33.06 -36.55 43.79
CA GLU A 78 32.40 -36.76 45.08
C GLU A 78 32.95 -35.81 46.16
N ARG A 79 34.27 -35.64 46.22
CA ARG A 79 34.90 -34.72 47.17
C ARG A 79 34.74 -33.25 46.79
N LEU A 80 34.64 -32.91 45.51
CA LEU A 80 34.27 -31.56 45.08
C LEU A 80 32.84 -31.20 45.50
N ASN A 81 31.92 -32.17 45.44
CA ASN A 81 30.57 -31.99 45.96
C ASN A 81 30.56 -31.81 47.49
N TYR A 82 31.40 -32.57 48.20
CA TYR A 82 31.61 -32.37 49.63
C TYR A 82 32.15 -30.97 49.91
N PHE A 83 33.17 -30.52 49.18
CA PHE A 83 33.74 -29.18 49.32
C PHE A 83 32.71 -28.09 49.01
N LYS A 84 31.94 -28.21 47.93
CA LYS A 84 30.84 -27.30 47.61
C LYS A 84 29.84 -27.18 48.77
N THR A 85 29.49 -28.31 49.38
CA THR A 85 28.57 -28.37 50.53
C THR A 85 29.19 -27.71 51.75
N PHE A 86 30.43 -28.07 52.09
CA PHE A 86 31.21 -27.45 53.16
C PHE A 86 31.30 -25.93 52.98
N PHE A 87 31.59 -25.47 51.77
CA PHE A 87 31.77 -24.05 51.46
C PHE A 87 30.47 -23.26 51.66
N LYS A 88 29.36 -23.80 51.15
CA LYS A 88 28.04 -23.21 51.30
C LYS A 88 27.60 -23.14 52.77
N GLU A 89 27.75 -24.24 53.51
CA GLU A 89 27.37 -24.31 54.93
C GLU A 89 28.18 -23.34 55.78
N ASN A 90 29.47 -23.19 55.50
CA ASN A 90 30.36 -22.38 56.32
C ASN A 90 30.35 -20.90 55.94
N THR A 91 29.81 -20.50 54.80
CA THR A 91 29.62 -19.08 54.42
C THR A 91 28.23 -18.54 54.79
N HIS A 92 27.51 -19.22 55.68
CA HIS A 92 26.12 -18.92 56.03
C HIS A 92 25.19 -18.86 54.80
N ASN A 93 25.48 -19.70 53.80
CA ASN A 93 24.85 -19.74 52.49
C ASN A 93 24.99 -18.44 51.66
N ALA A 94 25.85 -17.49 52.04
CA ALA A 94 26.08 -16.27 51.25
C ALA A 94 26.86 -16.53 49.96
N LEU A 95 27.64 -17.60 49.92
CA LEU A 95 28.40 -18.02 48.74
C LEU A 95 28.04 -19.42 48.31
N THR A 96 28.06 -19.64 47.00
CA THR A 96 27.91 -20.96 46.42
C THR A 96 28.89 -21.18 45.29
N LEU A 97 29.40 -22.40 45.21
CA LEU A 97 30.32 -22.83 44.16
C LEU A 97 29.53 -23.57 43.10
N THR A 98 29.66 -23.11 41.86
CA THR A 98 29.35 -23.93 40.70
C THR A 98 30.65 -24.28 40.02
N TYR A 99 30.78 -25.54 39.63
CA TYR A 99 31.97 -25.99 38.97
C TYR A 99 31.65 -26.80 37.74
N GLN A 100 32.52 -26.66 36.74
CA GLN A 100 32.61 -27.62 35.65
C GLN A 100 33.97 -28.29 35.71
N TYR A 101 34.10 -29.40 35.00
CA TYR A 101 35.39 -30.03 34.82
C TYR A 101 35.62 -30.42 33.37
N ILE A 102 36.89 -30.39 32.96
CA ILE A 102 37.33 -30.83 31.64
C ILE A 102 38.43 -31.86 31.82
N ILE A 103 38.32 -32.94 31.06
CA ILE A 103 39.35 -33.97 30.96
C ILE A 103 40.16 -33.71 29.69
N VAL A 104 41.44 -33.42 29.84
CA VAL A 104 42.40 -33.22 28.77
C VAL A 104 43.09 -34.55 28.51
N ASN A 105 42.65 -35.22 27.44
CA ASN A 105 43.13 -36.55 27.03
C ASN A 105 44.38 -36.49 26.13
N ARG A 106 45.34 -35.63 26.47
CA ARG A 106 46.64 -35.58 25.78
C ARG A 106 47.76 -35.31 26.78
N THR A 107 48.97 -35.70 26.40
CA THR A 107 50.18 -35.32 27.13
C THR A 107 50.41 -33.82 26.99
N ILE A 108 50.56 -33.13 28.11
CA ILE A 108 51.17 -31.80 28.16
C ILE A 108 52.68 -32.00 28.31
N LEU A 109 53.46 -31.58 27.33
CA LEU A 109 54.89 -31.85 27.27
C LEU A 109 55.64 -31.07 28.34
N ARG A 110 56.74 -31.64 28.86
CA ARG A 110 57.57 -30.98 29.90
C ARG A 110 58.08 -29.60 29.46
N GLU A 111 58.38 -29.43 28.17
CA GLU A 111 58.78 -28.15 27.58
C GLU A 111 57.64 -27.11 27.52
N GLU A 112 56.38 -27.55 27.35
CA GLU A 112 55.17 -26.70 27.47
C GLU A 112 54.94 -26.24 28.92
N MET A 113 55.54 -26.93 29.91
CA MET A 113 55.45 -26.63 31.35
C MET A 113 56.69 -25.94 31.93
N ALA A 114 57.86 -26.06 31.29
CA ALA A 114 59.15 -25.62 31.82
C ALA A 114 59.56 -24.19 31.41
N SER A 115 58.81 -23.53 30.53
CA SER A 115 59.09 -22.17 30.04
C SER A 115 58.89 -21.06 31.09
N ALA A 116 58.67 -21.39 32.37
CA ALA A 116 58.35 -20.45 33.44
C ALA A 116 59.14 -20.70 34.75
N VAL A 117 60.46 -20.90 34.67
CA VAL A 117 61.31 -20.90 35.87
C VAL A 117 61.47 -19.45 36.37
N ILE A 118 60.95 -19.15 37.57
CA ILE A 118 61.10 -17.84 38.23
C ILE A 118 62.02 -18.02 39.44
N GLU A 119 63.15 -17.30 39.42
CA GLU A 119 64.07 -17.13 40.57
C GLU A 119 64.59 -18.44 41.21
N GLY A 120 64.85 -19.46 40.39
CA GLY A 120 65.50 -20.69 40.86
C GLY A 120 64.64 -21.59 41.76
N GLN A 121 63.39 -21.20 42.00
CA GLN A 121 62.38 -22.09 42.57
C GLN A 121 61.66 -22.84 41.46
N VAL A 122 61.38 -24.11 41.70
CA VAL A 122 60.58 -24.94 40.80
C VAL A 122 59.13 -24.45 40.90
N ARG A 123 58.72 -23.63 39.94
CA ARG A 123 57.33 -23.16 39.76
C ARG A 123 56.86 -23.63 38.39
N TYR A 124 55.67 -24.21 38.33
CA TYR A 124 55.13 -24.79 37.09
C TYR A 124 53.93 -23.97 36.61
N TRP A 125 54.08 -23.33 35.46
CA TRP A 125 53.04 -22.55 34.80
C TRP A 125 52.64 -23.26 33.52
N VAL A 126 51.35 -23.48 33.29
CA VAL A 126 50.85 -23.98 32.01
C VAL A 126 50.55 -22.78 31.12
N GLU A 127 51.16 -22.73 29.93
CA GLU A 127 50.99 -21.61 29.02
C GLU A 127 49.49 -21.39 28.68
N PRO A 128 48.93 -20.17 28.86
CA PRO A 128 47.53 -19.86 28.61
C PRO A 128 47.07 -20.22 27.20
N ARG A 129 47.94 -20.14 26.19
CA ARG A 129 47.65 -20.54 24.80
C ARG A 129 47.37 -22.03 24.66
N THR A 130 48.02 -22.86 25.48
CA THR A 130 47.89 -24.31 25.48
C THR A 130 46.56 -24.73 26.08
N VAL A 131 46.17 -24.10 27.19
CA VAL A 131 44.86 -24.27 27.81
C VAL A 131 43.76 -23.71 26.89
N ALA A 132 43.97 -22.54 26.28
CA ALA A 132 43.01 -21.93 25.35
C ALA A 132 42.69 -22.81 24.14
N ARG A 133 43.63 -23.64 23.65
CA ARG A 133 43.36 -24.60 22.57
C ARG A 133 42.37 -25.68 23.00
N ASP A 134 42.56 -26.23 24.20
CA ASP A 134 41.66 -27.27 24.75
C ASP A 134 40.32 -26.66 25.24
N LEU A 135 40.31 -25.36 25.57
CA LEU A 135 39.14 -24.58 25.99
C LEU A 135 38.47 -23.79 24.86
N ALA A 136 38.90 -23.94 23.60
CA ALA A 136 38.59 -23.03 22.48
C ALA A 136 37.09 -22.81 22.21
N PHE A 137 36.21 -23.64 22.78
CA PHE A 137 34.75 -23.53 22.65
C PHE A 137 34.01 -23.11 23.94
N LYS A 138 34.71 -22.97 25.07
CA LYS A 138 34.08 -22.76 26.40
C LYS A 138 34.70 -21.64 27.25
N GLN A 139 35.72 -20.94 26.74
CA GLN A 139 36.46 -19.95 27.52
C GLN A 139 35.58 -18.82 28.11
N SER A 140 34.46 -18.46 27.46
CA SER A 140 33.53 -17.41 27.93
C SER A 140 32.55 -17.83 29.03
N SER A 141 32.53 -19.11 29.42
CA SER A 141 31.58 -19.69 30.38
C SER A 141 32.09 -19.78 31.82
N TYR A 142 33.28 -19.22 32.08
CA TYR A 142 33.91 -19.27 33.40
C TYR A 142 34.37 -17.86 33.79
N ASP A 143 34.15 -17.48 35.05
CA ASP A 143 34.70 -16.24 35.60
C ASP A 143 36.11 -16.47 36.18
N VAL A 144 36.42 -17.72 36.54
CA VAL A 144 37.74 -18.15 37.03
C VAL A 144 38.14 -19.49 36.38
N ILE A 145 39.27 -19.52 35.66
CA ILE A 145 39.83 -20.70 34.97
C ILE A 145 41.09 -21.18 35.67
N ILE A 146 41.16 -22.48 35.96
CA ILE A 146 41.88 -22.94 37.14
C ILE A 146 42.71 -24.25 36.85
N VAL A 147 44.07 -24.19 36.86
CA VAL A 147 45.03 -25.21 36.31
C VAL A 147 46.22 -25.56 37.28
N TYR A 148 46.47 -26.81 37.68
CA TYR A 148 47.63 -27.32 38.48
C TYR A 148 48.32 -28.52 37.84
N TYR A 149 49.54 -28.80 38.31
CA TYR A 149 50.41 -29.92 37.94
C TYR A 149 50.80 -30.77 39.16
N GLY A 150 51.04 -32.07 38.95
CA GLY A 150 51.57 -32.98 39.97
C GLY A 150 52.58 -33.97 39.38
N ILE A 151 53.75 -34.08 40.03
CA ILE A 151 54.73 -35.15 39.78
C ILE A 151 54.48 -36.28 40.79
N ARG A 152 54.71 -37.50 40.31
CA ARG A 152 54.81 -38.77 41.04
C ARG A 152 55.16 -38.65 42.53
N TRP A 153 54.40 -39.37 43.35
CA TRP A 153 54.77 -39.79 44.71
C TRP A 153 56.25 -40.26 44.74
N PRO A 154 57.10 -39.83 45.71
CA PRO A 154 56.74 -39.46 47.08
C PRO A 154 56.74 -37.94 47.39
N PHE A 155 56.73 -37.04 46.39
CA PHE A 155 56.81 -35.60 46.66
C PHE A 155 55.44 -34.90 46.67
N VAL A 156 55.34 -33.91 47.54
CA VAL A 156 54.13 -33.22 48.02
C VAL A 156 53.45 -32.41 46.91
N ALA A 157 52.12 -32.34 46.91
CA ALA A 157 51.40 -31.33 46.13
C ALA A 157 51.69 -29.96 46.73
N HIS A 158 52.47 -29.14 46.05
CA HIS A 158 52.71 -27.76 46.45
C HIS A 158 51.76 -26.86 45.66
N GLY A 159 50.80 -26.29 46.39
CA GLY A 159 50.13 -25.07 46.02
C GLY A 159 51.05 -23.86 46.30
N GLY A 160 50.84 -22.76 45.58
CA GLY A 160 51.62 -21.56 45.81
C GLY A 160 51.25 -20.43 44.86
N VAL A 161 50.56 -19.44 45.40
CA VAL A 161 50.49 -18.09 44.81
C VAL A 161 51.70 -17.29 45.31
N SER A 162 52.42 -16.65 44.41
CA SER A 162 53.61 -15.86 44.76
C SER A 162 53.21 -14.46 45.21
N TYR A 163 53.69 -14.06 46.39
CA TYR A 163 53.87 -12.66 46.78
C TYR A 163 54.44 -11.85 45.59
N GLY A 164 53.77 -10.76 45.20
CA GLY A 164 54.30 -9.79 44.25
C GLY A 164 54.01 -10.00 42.76
N ALA A 165 53.07 -10.86 42.38
CA ALA A 165 52.51 -10.80 41.03
C ALA A 165 51.59 -9.57 40.91
N LYS A 166 52.17 -8.39 40.62
CA LYS A 166 51.43 -7.21 40.12
C LYS A 166 50.87 -7.44 38.70
N GLY A 167 50.22 -8.58 38.51
CA GLY A 167 49.41 -8.87 37.33
C GLY A 167 48.03 -8.34 37.60
N PHE A 168 47.71 -7.20 36.98
CA PHE A 168 46.33 -6.81 36.76
C PHE A 168 45.51 -8.04 36.38
N PHE A 169 44.43 -8.27 37.11
CA PHE A 169 43.42 -9.26 36.80
C PHE A 169 43.17 -9.35 35.29
N GLY A 170 43.73 -10.43 34.74
CA GLY A 170 43.49 -11.03 33.45
C GLY A 170 43.37 -12.55 33.67
N GLU A 171 42.41 -13.18 32.98
CA GLU A 171 41.34 -14.02 33.57
C GLU A 171 41.64 -15.51 33.86
N SER A 172 42.81 -15.91 34.34
CA SER A 172 42.98 -17.35 34.70
C SER A 172 43.94 -17.58 35.86
N GLY A 173 43.64 -17.00 37.03
CA GLY A 173 44.25 -17.42 38.30
C GLY A 173 43.89 -18.88 38.60
N PHE A 174 44.84 -19.69 39.07
CA PHE A 174 44.78 -21.14 38.86
C PHE A 174 44.57 -22.01 40.11
N ILE A 175 43.62 -22.98 40.05
CA ILE A 175 43.41 -24.06 41.06
C ILE A 175 43.03 -25.44 40.46
N SER A 176 43.87 -26.21 39.72
CA SER A 176 43.37 -27.57 39.34
C SER A 176 43.34 -28.55 40.50
N ILE A 177 43.21 -29.84 40.22
CA ILE A 177 43.55 -30.90 41.16
C ILE A 177 44.28 -31.92 40.29
N PRO A 178 45.61 -32.09 40.42
CA PRO A 178 46.32 -33.06 39.60
C PRO A 178 45.96 -34.46 40.07
N ILE A 179 45.19 -35.20 39.26
CA ILE A 179 45.00 -36.63 39.47
C ILE A 179 46.09 -37.34 38.69
N ALA A 180 46.98 -38.03 39.41
CA ALA A 180 47.98 -38.86 38.77
C ALA A 180 47.27 -39.94 37.92
N PRO A 181 47.76 -40.23 36.70
CA PRO A 181 47.23 -41.33 35.92
C PRO A 181 47.37 -42.64 36.70
N ASP A 182 46.35 -43.47 36.56
CA ASP A 182 46.10 -44.56 37.48
C ASP A 182 45.70 -45.82 36.71
N GLU A 183 46.42 -46.93 36.94
CA GLU A 183 46.01 -48.25 36.45
C GLU A 183 44.77 -48.76 37.22
N GLU A 184 44.59 -48.29 38.46
CA GLU A 184 43.44 -48.54 39.34
C GLU A 184 43.01 -47.25 40.07
N PRO A 185 41.72 -47.06 40.43
CA PRO A 185 41.22 -45.85 41.06
C PRO A 185 42.05 -45.36 42.26
N ILE A 186 42.31 -44.05 42.34
CA ILE A 186 43.06 -43.44 43.45
C ILE A 186 42.42 -43.75 44.81
N SER A 187 43.25 -43.81 45.85
CA SER A 187 42.77 -44.02 47.23
C SER A 187 41.95 -42.83 47.74
N ASP A 188 41.02 -43.09 48.66
CA ASP A 188 40.17 -42.03 49.26
C ASP A 188 41.01 -40.99 50.00
N ARG A 189 42.06 -41.43 50.69
CA ARG A 189 43.02 -40.55 51.36
C ARG A 189 43.70 -39.58 50.39
N TYR A 190 43.99 -40.03 49.17
CA TYR A 190 44.58 -39.17 48.15
C TYR A 190 43.54 -38.21 47.56
N ALA A 191 42.31 -38.67 47.33
CA ALA A 191 41.20 -37.81 46.91
C ALA A 191 40.89 -36.71 47.95
N ASP A 192 40.96 -37.02 49.24
CA ASP A 192 40.78 -36.05 50.34
C ASP A 192 41.89 -34.97 50.31
N PHE A 193 43.15 -35.40 50.23
CA PHE A 193 44.31 -34.52 50.16
C PHE A 193 44.24 -33.56 48.96
N LEU A 194 43.83 -34.09 47.80
CA LEU A 194 43.66 -33.32 46.57
C LEU A 194 42.66 -32.16 46.71
N ILE A 195 41.65 -32.33 47.55
CA ILE A 195 40.59 -31.34 47.76
C ILE A 195 40.98 -30.35 48.83
N GLU A 196 41.70 -30.78 49.86
CA GLU A 196 42.32 -29.88 50.84
C GLU A 196 43.23 -28.85 50.16
N VAL A 197 43.97 -29.25 49.11
CA VAL A 197 44.75 -28.34 48.27
C VAL A 197 43.86 -27.36 47.50
N ALA A 198 42.75 -27.82 46.92
CA ALA A 198 41.81 -26.92 46.24
C ALA A 198 41.15 -25.90 47.20
N VAL A 199 40.86 -26.31 48.45
CA VAL A 199 40.33 -25.42 49.49
C VAL A 199 41.37 -24.37 49.88
N HIS A 200 42.62 -24.80 50.11
CA HIS A 200 43.72 -23.92 50.46
C HIS A 200 43.86 -22.77 49.48
N GLU A 201 43.83 -23.11 48.20
CA GLU A 201 44.16 -22.15 47.16
C GLU A 201 42.98 -21.28 46.77
N PHE A 202 41.75 -21.76 47.00
CA PHE A 202 40.57 -20.91 46.94
C PHE A 202 40.70 -19.74 47.92
N LEU A 203 41.36 -19.95 49.06
CA LEU A 203 41.56 -18.90 50.07
C LEU A 203 42.64 -17.90 49.67
N HIS A 204 43.57 -18.27 48.79
CA HIS A 204 44.45 -17.27 48.17
C HIS A 204 43.67 -16.27 47.30
N ILE A 205 42.49 -16.64 46.77
CA ILE A 205 41.59 -15.65 46.13
C ILE A 205 41.14 -14.58 47.16
N LEU A 206 41.00 -14.96 48.44
CA LEU A 206 40.67 -14.02 49.51
C LEU A 206 41.87 -13.14 49.90
N ASP A 207 43.09 -13.69 49.86
CA ASP A 207 44.31 -12.89 50.04
C ASP A 207 44.47 -11.86 48.91
N ASP A 208 44.21 -12.24 47.67
CA ASP A 208 44.23 -11.31 46.53
C ASP A 208 43.16 -10.22 46.69
N MET A 209 41.99 -10.54 47.26
CA MET A 209 40.98 -9.53 47.57
C MET A 209 41.48 -8.51 48.60
N TYR A 210 42.26 -8.92 49.60
CA TYR A 210 42.93 -7.95 50.47
C TYR A 210 43.83 -7.02 49.66
N GLU A 211 44.66 -7.58 48.78
CA GLU A 211 45.60 -6.79 47.99
C GLU A 211 44.88 -5.77 47.09
N ILE A 212 43.74 -6.15 46.49
CA ILE A 212 42.93 -5.28 45.62
C ILE A 212 42.18 -4.21 46.43
N THR A 213 41.50 -4.63 47.50
CA THR A 213 40.57 -3.77 48.23
C THR A 213 41.28 -2.91 49.28
N GLY A 214 42.48 -3.32 49.71
CA GLY A 214 43.21 -2.74 50.83
C GLY A 214 42.57 -3.02 52.20
N ASP A 215 41.49 -3.81 52.26
CA ASP A 215 40.79 -4.10 53.50
C ASP A 215 41.50 -5.22 54.27
N SER A 216 42.33 -4.84 55.25
CA SER A 216 43.13 -5.74 56.11
C SER A 216 42.36 -6.84 56.84
N SER A 217 41.03 -6.79 56.83
CA SER A 217 40.21 -7.90 57.32
C SER A 217 40.15 -9.10 56.37
N PHE A 218 40.57 -8.94 55.12
CA PHE A 218 40.81 -10.03 54.16
C PHE A 218 42.23 -10.62 54.28
N TYR A 219 43.16 -9.94 54.94
CA TYR A 219 44.57 -10.36 55.06
C TYR A 219 44.79 -11.27 56.26
N ASN A 220 45.46 -12.41 56.07
CA ASN A 220 45.94 -13.21 57.19
C ASN A 220 47.44 -13.55 57.04
N PRO A 221 48.35 -12.88 57.76
CA PRO A 221 49.80 -13.07 57.61
C PRO A 221 50.34 -14.41 58.14
N ASP A 222 49.49 -15.26 58.73
CA ASP A 222 49.88 -16.46 59.49
C ASP A 222 49.67 -17.81 58.75
N GLU A 223 49.30 -17.78 57.47
CA GLU A 223 48.90 -18.98 56.70
C GLU A 223 49.95 -20.11 56.72
N MET A 224 51.22 -19.76 56.52
CA MET A 224 52.31 -20.76 56.41
C MET A 224 52.74 -21.32 57.78
N THR A 225 52.59 -20.55 58.85
CA THR A 225 53.07 -20.92 60.18
C THR A 225 52.17 -21.95 60.87
N LYS A 226 50.87 -21.96 60.54
CA LYS A 226 49.87 -22.84 61.18
C LYS A 226 49.61 -24.14 60.42
N TRP A 227 49.86 -24.19 59.11
CA TRP A 227 49.64 -25.38 58.27
C TRP A 227 50.43 -26.62 58.74
N THR A 228 51.59 -26.40 59.35
CA THR A 228 52.45 -27.47 59.88
C THR A 228 51.98 -28.04 61.23
N SER A 229 51.00 -27.41 61.88
CA SER A 229 50.58 -27.72 63.26
C SER A 229 49.15 -28.26 63.40
N TYR A 230 48.30 -28.13 62.37
CA TYR A 230 46.94 -28.68 62.38
C TYR A 230 46.89 -30.02 61.66
N THR A 231 46.45 -31.06 62.38
CA THR A 231 46.21 -32.40 61.83
C THR A 231 44.96 -32.50 60.94
N LYS A 232 44.23 -31.40 60.68
CA LYS A 232 42.99 -31.36 59.86
C LYS A 232 42.76 -29.97 59.21
N PRO A 233 43.12 -29.77 57.93
CA PRO A 233 43.01 -28.47 57.22
C PRO A 233 41.60 -27.84 57.23
N TYR A 234 40.55 -28.66 57.18
CA TYR A 234 39.16 -28.19 57.20
C TYR A 234 38.76 -27.40 58.46
N ASP A 235 39.39 -27.63 59.61
CA ASP A 235 39.00 -26.95 60.86
C ASP A 235 39.40 -25.47 60.84
N TYR A 236 40.54 -25.15 60.24
CA TYR A 236 41.00 -23.77 60.06
C TYR A 236 40.17 -23.04 59.01
N TYR A 237 39.91 -23.69 57.86
CA TYR A 237 39.09 -23.10 56.80
C TYR A 237 37.65 -22.87 57.22
N ARG A 238 37.10 -23.78 58.04
CA ARG A 238 35.79 -23.62 58.67
C ARG A 238 35.71 -22.33 59.47
N TRP A 239 36.73 -22.02 60.26
CA TRP A 239 36.78 -20.81 61.07
C TRP A 239 36.76 -19.54 60.21
N ILE A 240 37.57 -19.48 59.13
CA ILE A 240 37.61 -18.32 58.22
C ILE A 240 36.22 -18.07 57.63
N LEU A 241 35.63 -19.10 57.01
CA LEU A 241 34.35 -18.98 56.32
C LEU A 241 33.20 -18.58 57.27
N GLN A 242 33.18 -19.11 58.50
CA GLN A 242 32.11 -18.83 59.47
C GLN A 242 32.21 -17.44 60.12
N THR A 243 33.40 -16.87 60.21
CA THR A 243 33.64 -15.64 60.99
C THR A 243 33.41 -14.38 60.15
N TRP A 244 33.23 -14.50 58.84
CA TRP A 244 33.14 -13.36 57.92
C TRP A 244 31.70 -12.89 57.68
N PRO A 245 31.46 -11.57 57.68
CA PRO A 245 30.13 -11.00 57.42
C PRO A 245 29.73 -11.12 55.95
N VAL A 246 28.43 -11.28 55.72
CA VAL A 246 27.85 -11.58 54.40
C VAL A 246 28.13 -10.48 53.37
N GLU A 247 28.20 -9.23 53.80
CA GLU A 247 28.40 -8.05 52.97
C GLU A 247 29.74 -8.06 52.23
N LYS A 248 30.75 -8.72 52.81
CA LYS A 248 32.09 -8.83 52.21
C LYS A 248 32.13 -9.80 51.04
N TRP A 249 31.26 -10.82 51.05
CA TRP A 249 31.19 -11.79 49.96
C TRP A 249 30.65 -11.17 48.67
N PHE A 250 29.79 -10.15 48.74
CA PHE A 250 29.28 -9.44 47.56
C PHE A 250 30.32 -8.57 46.85
N ILE A 251 31.50 -8.35 47.46
CA ILE A 251 32.60 -7.55 46.88
C ILE A 251 33.46 -8.41 45.94
N LEU A 252 33.22 -9.73 45.86
CA LEU A 252 33.93 -10.64 44.96
C LEU A 252 33.76 -10.24 43.49
N GLN A 253 34.84 -9.73 42.90
CA GLN A 253 34.90 -9.23 41.52
C GLN A 253 34.65 -10.32 40.44
N PHE A 254 34.77 -11.61 40.81
CA PHE A 254 34.69 -12.78 39.90
C PHE A 254 33.42 -13.61 40.04
N GLY A 255 32.39 -13.07 40.68
CA GLY A 255 31.08 -13.72 40.72
C GLY A 255 29.96 -12.73 40.45
N TYR A 256 28.75 -13.24 40.43
CA TYR A 256 27.55 -12.43 40.25
C TYR A 256 26.55 -12.69 41.36
N ASN A 257 25.78 -11.65 41.67
CA ASN A 257 24.63 -11.77 42.54
C ASN A 257 23.60 -12.70 41.90
N ALA A 258 23.18 -13.70 42.65
CA ALA A 258 22.22 -14.71 42.26
C ALA A 258 21.24 -14.97 43.41
N LYS A 259 20.20 -15.75 43.12
CA LYS A 259 19.29 -16.27 44.14
C LYS A 259 19.32 -17.78 44.14
N GLU A 260 19.51 -18.39 45.29
CA GLU A 260 19.35 -19.84 45.42
C GLU A 260 17.94 -20.17 45.94
N CYS A 261 17.19 -20.94 45.17
CA CYS A 261 15.86 -21.43 45.53
C CYS A 261 15.80 -22.93 45.24
N ASP A 262 15.49 -23.75 46.23
CA ASP A 262 15.36 -25.23 46.10
C ASP A 262 16.57 -25.91 45.44
N GLY A 263 17.79 -25.47 45.80
CA GLY A 263 19.05 -26.02 45.26
C GLY A 263 19.37 -25.57 43.82
N LYS A 264 18.54 -24.70 43.23
CA LYS A 264 18.77 -24.09 41.93
C LYS A 264 19.22 -22.64 42.09
N ILE A 265 20.18 -22.26 41.26
CA ILE A 265 20.72 -20.90 41.22
C ILE A 265 20.01 -20.15 40.10
N TYR A 266 19.53 -18.95 40.40
CA TYR A 266 18.87 -18.05 39.48
C TYR A 266 19.68 -16.76 39.32
N VAL A 267 19.78 -16.25 38.10
CA VAL A 267 20.47 -15.01 37.75
C VAL A 267 19.52 -14.02 37.12
N ASP A 268 19.81 -12.73 37.27
CA ASP A 268 19.01 -11.67 36.66
C ASP A 268 19.26 -11.62 35.14
N VAL A 269 18.16 -11.55 34.40
CA VAL A 269 18.11 -11.45 32.95
C VAL A 269 17.26 -10.26 32.56
N THR A 270 17.86 -9.34 31.81
CA THR A 270 17.17 -8.14 31.33
C THR A 270 16.63 -8.36 29.92
N LEU A 271 15.38 -7.95 29.71
CA LEU A 271 14.63 -8.17 28.49
C LEU A 271 14.30 -6.83 27.84
N LYS A 272 14.71 -6.63 26.59
CA LYS A 272 14.45 -5.40 25.83
C LYS A 272 13.95 -5.72 24.42
N SER A 273 13.19 -4.80 23.84
CA SER A 273 12.85 -4.83 22.42
C SER A 273 12.68 -3.42 21.87
N ASN A 274 12.97 -3.25 20.57
CA ASN A 274 12.60 -2.05 19.82
C ASN A 274 11.13 -2.06 19.34
N ASN A 275 10.41 -3.18 19.51
CA ASN A 275 8.97 -3.27 19.30
C ASN A 275 8.24 -3.15 20.66
N PRO A 276 7.44 -2.10 20.88
CA PRO A 276 6.75 -1.88 22.16
C PRO A 276 5.66 -2.92 22.46
N LEU A 277 5.23 -3.70 21.46
CA LEU A 277 4.24 -4.76 21.61
C LEU A 277 4.87 -6.13 21.85
N ALA A 278 6.21 -6.23 21.82
CA ALA A 278 6.92 -7.50 21.97
C ALA A 278 6.76 -8.10 23.38
N LYS A 279 6.51 -9.41 23.37
CA LYS A 279 6.48 -10.31 24.50
C LYS A 279 7.49 -11.42 24.24
N ILE A 280 8.51 -11.46 25.08
CA ILE A 280 9.54 -12.50 25.01
C ILE A 280 9.02 -13.70 25.79
N ASN A 281 8.95 -14.86 25.14
CA ASN A 281 8.63 -16.13 25.77
C ASN A 281 9.92 -16.81 26.22
N ILE A 282 9.99 -17.15 27.51
CA ILE A 282 11.06 -17.97 28.07
C ILE A 282 10.41 -19.17 28.76
N ASP A 283 10.70 -20.38 28.29
CA ASP A 283 10.15 -21.65 28.80
C ASP A 283 8.63 -21.68 28.96
N GLY A 284 7.90 -21.03 28.07
CA GLY A 284 6.44 -20.96 28.10
C GLY A 284 5.88 -19.74 28.85
N PHE A 285 6.71 -18.97 29.55
CA PHE A 285 6.29 -17.75 30.26
C PHE A 285 6.52 -16.51 29.39
N LEU A 286 5.50 -15.66 29.28
CA LEU A 286 5.55 -14.44 28.46
C LEU A 286 5.88 -13.21 29.30
N PHE A 287 6.87 -12.44 28.85
CA PHE A 287 7.35 -11.22 29.48
C PHE A 287 7.19 -10.03 28.53
N SER A 288 6.43 -9.02 28.93
CA SER A 288 6.39 -7.73 28.21
C SER A 288 7.73 -7.01 28.34
N THR A 289 8.21 -6.35 27.28
CA THR A 289 9.47 -5.57 27.33
C THR A 289 9.22 -4.06 27.49
N PRO A 290 10.07 -3.31 28.21
CA PRO A 290 11.25 -3.79 28.95
C PRO A 290 10.86 -4.53 30.24
N ASN A 291 11.67 -5.53 30.62
CA ASN A 291 11.50 -6.28 31.86
C ASN A 291 12.84 -6.72 32.44
N SER A 292 12.80 -7.20 33.69
CA SER A 292 13.84 -8.06 34.26
C SER A 292 13.18 -9.28 34.90
N THR A 293 13.85 -10.42 34.80
CA THR A 293 13.36 -11.68 35.37
C THR A 293 14.53 -12.53 35.85
N TRP A 294 14.25 -13.48 36.73
CA TRP A 294 15.24 -14.40 37.27
C TRP A 294 15.13 -15.75 36.56
N LEU A 295 16.20 -16.17 35.88
CA LEU A 295 16.27 -17.47 35.22
C LEU A 295 17.28 -18.39 35.91
N SER A 296 16.96 -19.67 36.00
CA SER A 296 17.89 -20.65 36.56
C SER A 296 19.13 -20.80 35.69
N LEU A 297 20.22 -21.32 36.24
CA LEU A 297 21.35 -21.73 35.40
C LEU A 297 20.96 -22.93 34.53
N GLY A 298 21.38 -22.91 33.26
CA GLY A 298 21.17 -23.99 32.30
C GLY A 298 20.44 -23.57 31.02
N PRO A 299 19.92 -24.53 30.24
CA PRO A 299 19.26 -24.25 28.98
C PRO A 299 17.85 -23.69 29.18
N HIS A 300 17.53 -22.65 28.41
CA HIS A 300 16.21 -22.01 28.36
C HIS A 300 15.77 -21.88 26.90
N SER A 301 14.51 -22.19 26.63
CA SER A 301 13.90 -21.98 25.31
C SER A 301 13.40 -20.54 25.19
N LEU A 302 13.79 -19.86 24.12
CA LEU A 302 13.51 -18.44 23.89
C LEU A 302 12.86 -18.25 22.51
N PHE A 303 11.75 -17.52 22.47
CA PHE A 303 11.19 -16.96 21.23
C PHE A 303 10.44 -15.65 21.55
N VAL A 304 10.16 -14.81 20.55
CA VAL A 304 9.39 -13.58 20.73
C VAL A 304 8.12 -13.58 19.89
N GLU A 305 7.06 -13.07 20.50
CA GLU A 305 5.77 -12.79 19.89
C GLU A 305 5.33 -11.38 20.27
N PRO A 306 4.36 -10.77 19.58
CA PRO A 306 3.89 -11.18 18.28
C PRO A 306 4.80 -10.62 17.17
N THR A 307 4.85 -11.31 16.05
CA THR A 307 5.22 -10.73 14.75
C THR A 307 4.08 -9.87 14.17
N SER A 308 3.32 -9.19 15.04
CA SER A 308 1.97 -8.68 14.72
C SER A 308 1.93 -7.50 13.76
N VAL A 309 0.78 -7.43 13.10
CA VAL A 309 0.27 -6.28 12.36
C VAL A 309 -0.49 -5.35 13.31
N HIS A 310 -0.08 -4.09 13.39
CA HIS A 310 -0.83 -3.03 14.06
C HIS A 310 -1.47 -2.12 13.01
N VAL A 311 -2.77 -1.86 13.13
CA VAL A 311 -3.51 -1.00 12.18
C VAL A 311 -4.08 0.20 12.93
N GLN A 312 -3.73 1.41 12.48
CA GLN A 312 -4.26 2.68 12.98
C GLN A 312 -4.57 3.61 11.81
N ASN A 313 -5.80 4.15 11.75
CA ASN A 313 -6.18 5.27 10.86
C ASN A 313 -5.62 5.18 9.42
N LEU A 314 -5.83 4.04 8.75
CA LEU A 314 -5.38 3.77 7.37
C LEU A 314 -3.87 3.57 7.17
N THR A 315 -3.12 3.41 8.25
CA THR A 315 -1.73 2.95 8.26
C THR A 315 -1.65 1.58 8.93
N ARG A 316 -0.91 0.67 8.30
CA ARG A 316 -0.62 -0.67 8.79
C ARG A 316 0.88 -0.77 9.04
N THR A 317 1.25 -1.16 10.25
CA THR A 317 2.64 -1.34 10.66
C THR A 317 2.84 -2.80 11.02
N GLU A 318 3.80 -3.44 10.37
CA GLU A 318 4.18 -4.83 10.64
C GLU A 318 5.59 -4.87 11.21
N TYR A 319 5.75 -5.62 12.29
CA TYR A 319 7.03 -5.87 12.93
C TYR A 319 7.51 -7.27 12.57
N PHE A 320 8.60 -7.35 11.82
CA PHE A 320 9.26 -8.62 11.49
C PHE A 320 10.42 -8.82 12.45
N PHE A 321 10.44 -9.94 13.15
CA PHE A 321 11.62 -10.27 13.95
C PHE A 321 12.85 -10.31 13.04
N SER A 322 13.90 -9.58 13.44
CA SER A 322 15.15 -9.49 12.68
C SER A 322 16.21 -10.37 13.34
N ASN A 323 16.53 -10.09 14.60
CA ASN A 323 17.53 -10.86 15.35
C ASN A 323 17.40 -10.67 16.87
N TRP A 324 17.94 -11.63 17.59
CA TRP A 324 18.33 -11.49 18.99
C TRP A 324 19.71 -10.86 19.08
N VAL A 325 19.92 -10.02 20.09
CA VAL A 325 21.25 -9.64 20.55
C VAL A 325 21.42 -10.16 21.97
N LEU A 326 22.36 -11.10 22.13
CA LEU A 326 22.73 -11.74 23.40
C LEU A 326 24.18 -11.41 23.70
N ASN A 327 24.47 -10.56 24.69
CA ASN A 327 25.85 -10.18 25.07
C ASN A 327 26.77 -9.90 23.84
N SER A 328 26.30 -9.04 22.93
CA SER A 328 26.98 -8.63 21.68
C SER A 328 27.03 -9.68 20.54
N GLN A 329 26.42 -10.85 20.71
CA GLN A 329 26.22 -11.82 19.63
C GLN A 329 24.86 -11.65 18.98
N SER A 330 24.82 -11.69 17.65
CA SER A 330 23.60 -11.55 16.84
C SER A 330 23.11 -12.91 16.37
N ILE A 331 21.83 -13.22 16.59
CA ILE A 331 21.21 -14.50 16.20
C ILE A 331 19.89 -14.23 15.46
N ALA A 332 19.81 -14.59 14.19
CA ALA A 332 18.65 -14.28 13.32
C ALA A 332 17.46 -15.24 13.49
N GLN A 333 17.64 -16.38 14.15
CA GLN A 333 16.57 -17.35 14.38
C GLN A 333 15.69 -16.89 15.54
N ASN A 334 14.36 -16.88 15.36
CA ASN A 334 13.43 -16.45 16.43
C ASN A 334 13.39 -17.47 17.58
N SER A 335 13.11 -18.75 17.28
CA SER A 335 13.07 -19.80 18.29
C SER A 335 14.46 -20.38 18.50
N ILE A 336 15.08 -20.09 19.65
CA ILE A 336 16.43 -20.54 20.01
C ILE A 336 16.46 -21.15 21.40
N THR A 337 17.51 -21.93 21.69
CA THR A 337 17.85 -22.34 23.05
C THR A 337 19.08 -21.55 23.48
N ILE A 338 18.97 -20.84 24.60
CA ILE A 338 20.08 -20.12 25.21
C ILE A 338 20.58 -20.89 26.42
N ILE A 339 21.87 -20.81 26.72
CA ILE A 339 22.42 -21.28 27.99
C ILE A 339 22.61 -20.07 28.88
N VAL A 340 21.85 -20.02 29.98
CA VAL A 340 22.01 -19.02 31.02
C VAL A 340 23.05 -19.53 31.99
N ASP A 341 24.25 -18.97 31.94
CA ASP A 341 25.36 -19.33 32.82
C ASP A 341 25.83 -18.16 33.70
N LYS A 342 25.38 -16.94 33.38
CA LYS A 342 25.61 -15.67 34.08
C LYS A 342 24.51 -14.66 33.73
N PRO A 343 24.44 -13.50 34.40
CA PRO A 343 23.51 -12.43 34.03
C PRO A 343 23.62 -12.05 32.54
N LEU A 344 22.47 -11.91 31.87
CA LEU A 344 22.39 -11.74 30.42
C LEU A 344 21.42 -10.62 30.05
N ALA A 345 21.79 -9.82 29.04
CA ALA A 345 20.86 -8.92 28.37
C ALA A 345 20.35 -9.59 27.07
N ILE A 346 19.04 -9.80 27.00
CA ILE A 346 18.33 -10.32 25.84
C ILE A 346 17.61 -9.18 25.15
N VAL A 347 18.01 -8.85 23.92
CA VAL A 347 17.36 -7.81 23.11
C VAL A 347 16.73 -8.44 21.87
N ALA A 348 15.41 -8.29 21.71
CA ALA A 348 14.70 -8.67 20.51
C ALA A 348 14.58 -7.47 19.55
N ASN A 349 15.24 -7.54 18.39
CA ASN A 349 15.13 -6.52 17.37
C ASN A 349 14.13 -6.93 16.28
N PHE A 350 13.38 -5.93 15.83
CA PHE A 350 12.41 -6.05 14.76
C PHE A 350 12.70 -5.04 13.65
N GLU A 351 12.48 -5.46 12.41
CA GLU A 351 12.36 -4.61 11.25
C GLU A 351 10.92 -4.12 11.08
N LEU A 352 10.77 -2.83 10.79
CA LEU A 352 9.49 -2.17 10.62
C LEU A 352 9.12 -2.12 9.14
N ARG A 353 7.97 -2.67 8.75
CA ARG A 353 7.35 -2.39 7.45
C ARG A 353 6.07 -1.60 7.66
N ARG A 354 5.97 -0.46 6.98
CA ARG A 354 4.75 0.35 6.96
C ARG A 354 4.06 0.18 5.62
N GLU A 355 2.74 0.05 5.65
CA GLU A 355 1.86 0.09 4.50
C GLU A 355 0.81 1.17 4.73
N HIS A 356 0.44 1.86 3.65
CA HIS A 356 -0.62 2.87 3.67
C HIS A 356 -1.79 2.40 2.82
N ARG A 357 -3.02 2.71 3.24
CA ARG A 357 -4.20 2.41 2.43
C ARG A 357 -4.22 3.35 1.22
N VAL A 358 -4.21 2.78 0.03
CA VAL A 358 -4.32 3.51 -1.24
C VAL A 358 -5.64 3.15 -1.90
N VAL A 359 -6.45 4.18 -2.14
CA VAL A 359 -7.74 4.05 -2.84
C VAL A 359 -7.70 4.90 -4.09
N VAL A 360 -7.77 4.28 -5.26
CA VAL A 360 -7.82 4.97 -6.56
C VAL A 360 -9.12 4.60 -7.25
N MET A 361 -9.99 5.58 -7.38
CA MET A 361 -11.24 5.47 -8.12
C MET A 361 -11.01 5.88 -9.57
N THR A 362 -11.22 4.94 -10.47
CA THR A 362 -11.00 5.11 -11.91
C THR A 362 -12.32 4.95 -12.65
N ARG A 363 -12.42 5.53 -13.85
CA ARG A 363 -13.57 5.35 -14.72
C ARG A 363 -13.36 4.19 -15.70
N TYR A 364 -12.18 4.11 -16.32
CA TYR A 364 -11.90 3.11 -17.35
C TYR A 364 -10.84 2.10 -16.95
N SER A 365 -9.84 2.55 -16.19
CA SER A 365 -8.83 1.64 -15.62
C SER A 365 -9.37 0.83 -14.44
N ARG A 366 -8.61 -0.19 -14.01
CA ARG A 366 -8.95 -1.00 -12.84
C ARG A 366 -8.81 -0.17 -11.56
N PRO A 367 -9.84 -0.08 -10.69
CA PRO A 367 -9.74 0.64 -9.44
C PRO A 367 -8.78 -0.07 -8.48
N ILE A 368 -8.16 0.71 -7.59
CA ILE A 368 -7.25 0.21 -6.57
C ILE A 368 -7.87 0.47 -5.20
N ASP A 369 -7.92 -0.57 -4.36
CA ASP A 369 -8.25 -0.44 -2.95
C ASP A 369 -7.41 -1.46 -2.17
N ALA A 370 -6.21 -1.06 -1.77
CA ALA A 370 -5.20 -1.98 -1.24
C ALA A 370 -4.28 -1.32 -0.21
N TRP A 371 -3.67 -2.14 0.64
CA TRP A 371 -2.54 -1.76 1.47
C TRP A 371 -1.27 -1.85 0.65
N ILE A 372 -0.51 -0.75 0.58
CA ILE A 372 0.67 -0.68 -0.26
C ILE A 372 1.85 -0.17 0.56
N GLN A 373 3.00 -0.82 0.40
CA GLN A 373 4.21 -0.55 1.16
C GLN A 373 4.65 0.92 1.03
N GLU A 374 5.02 1.53 2.16
CA GLU A 374 5.55 2.87 2.24
C GLU A 374 6.82 3.01 1.37
N ASN A 375 6.94 4.16 0.71
CA ASN A 375 7.96 4.52 -0.27
C ASN A 375 7.96 3.72 -1.57
N SER A 376 7.05 2.76 -1.75
CA SER A 376 6.82 2.14 -3.05
C SER A 376 6.14 3.11 -4.02
N THR A 377 6.21 2.79 -5.31
CA THR A 377 5.60 3.56 -6.38
C THR A 377 4.59 2.73 -7.14
N ILE A 378 3.43 3.31 -7.44
CA ILE A 378 2.37 2.71 -8.24
C ILE A 378 2.21 3.54 -9.51
N THR A 379 2.18 2.88 -10.67
CA THR A 379 1.83 3.55 -11.92
C THR A 379 0.33 3.58 -12.07
N LEU A 380 -0.25 4.77 -12.14
CA LEU A 380 -1.66 4.98 -12.48
C LEU A 380 -1.72 5.51 -13.91
N SER A 381 -2.69 5.04 -14.68
CA SER A 381 -2.88 5.47 -16.06
C SER A 381 -4.36 5.42 -16.42
N GLU A 382 -4.86 6.46 -17.07
CA GLU A 382 -6.17 6.52 -17.70
C GLU A 382 -5.97 6.94 -19.18
N PRO A 383 -6.88 6.57 -20.10
CA PRO A 383 -6.79 7.02 -21.49
C PRO A 383 -6.98 8.54 -21.60
N SER A 384 -6.46 9.15 -22.67
CA SER A 384 -6.67 10.58 -22.94
C SER A 384 -8.14 10.94 -23.14
N GLU A 385 -8.86 10.08 -23.88
CA GLU A 385 -10.28 10.21 -24.16
C GLU A 385 -10.94 8.85 -24.44
N ARG A 386 -12.27 8.81 -24.30
CA ARG A 386 -13.13 7.69 -24.69
C ARG A 386 -14.44 8.22 -25.26
N VAL A 387 -14.98 7.52 -26.25
CA VAL A 387 -16.31 7.81 -26.82
C VAL A 387 -17.24 6.63 -26.54
N GLU A 388 -18.41 6.91 -25.98
CA GLU A 388 -19.45 5.95 -25.61
C GLU A 388 -20.81 6.54 -25.99
N ASN A 389 -21.59 5.89 -26.85
CA ASN A 389 -22.94 6.32 -27.23
C ASN A 389 -23.03 7.81 -27.60
N ASP A 390 -22.24 8.27 -28.57
CA ASP A 390 -22.15 9.67 -29.01
C ASP A 390 -21.83 10.69 -27.90
N THR A 391 -21.22 10.22 -26.81
CA THR A 391 -20.71 11.03 -25.72
C THR A 391 -19.21 10.81 -25.58
N LYS A 392 -18.43 11.88 -25.66
CA LYS A 392 -16.98 11.84 -25.49
C LYS A 392 -16.62 12.29 -24.08
N TYR A 393 -15.74 11.53 -23.42
CA TYR A 393 -15.16 11.87 -22.13
C TYR A 393 -13.67 12.15 -22.34
N VAL A 394 -13.23 13.32 -21.93
CA VAL A 394 -11.82 13.74 -21.99
C VAL A 394 -11.26 13.79 -20.58
N PHE A 395 -10.12 13.15 -20.36
CA PHE A 395 -9.49 13.08 -19.05
C PHE A 395 -9.20 14.48 -18.52
N ALA A 396 -9.65 14.76 -17.29
CA ALA A 396 -9.50 16.07 -16.67
C ALA A 396 -8.35 16.11 -15.64
N GLY A 397 -7.94 14.96 -15.13
CA GLY A 397 -6.91 14.84 -14.09
C GLY A 397 -7.28 13.85 -12.99
N TRP A 398 -6.27 13.55 -12.18
CA TRP A 398 -6.37 12.87 -10.90
C TRP A 398 -6.65 13.91 -9.81
N PHE A 399 -7.64 13.65 -8.96
CA PHE A 399 -8.04 14.55 -7.89
C PHE A 399 -7.91 13.88 -6.53
N SER A 400 -7.46 14.64 -5.53
CA SER A 400 -7.45 14.28 -4.12
C SER A 400 -8.26 15.32 -3.35
N ASP A 401 -9.28 14.89 -2.62
CA ASP A 401 -10.15 15.77 -1.81
C ASP A 401 -10.64 17.02 -2.55
N GLY A 402 -11.04 16.83 -3.81
CA GLY A 402 -11.56 17.90 -4.66
C GLY A 402 -10.52 18.81 -5.31
N LYS A 403 -9.24 18.69 -4.96
CA LYS A 403 -8.13 19.43 -5.59
C LYS A 403 -7.43 18.58 -6.63
N ILE A 404 -6.93 19.22 -7.69
CA ILE A 404 -6.16 18.53 -8.71
C ILE A 404 -4.83 18.06 -8.09
N TYR A 405 -4.57 16.75 -8.19
CA TYR A 405 -3.31 16.13 -7.82
C TYR A 405 -2.34 16.15 -9.01
N SER A 406 -2.85 15.84 -10.21
CA SER A 406 -2.11 15.92 -11.47
C SER A 406 -3.09 15.90 -12.66
N ASP A 407 -2.77 16.63 -13.71
CA ASP A 407 -3.45 16.60 -15.02
C ASP A 407 -2.84 15.58 -16.01
N GLU A 408 -1.72 14.96 -15.65
CA GLU A 408 -1.07 13.93 -16.46
C GLU A 408 -1.87 12.63 -16.46
N GLN A 409 -2.04 12.04 -17.65
CA GLN A 409 -2.79 10.78 -17.84
C GLN A 409 -2.14 9.63 -17.08
N THR A 410 -0.81 9.56 -17.11
CA THR A 410 -0.02 8.53 -16.44
C THR A 410 0.85 9.18 -15.38
N ILE A 411 0.67 8.75 -14.12
CA ILE A 411 1.43 9.26 -12.99
C ILE A 411 2.11 8.13 -12.23
N LEU A 412 3.30 8.44 -11.71
CA LEU A 412 4.01 7.56 -10.77
C LEU A 412 3.69 8.02 -9.35
N LEU A 413 2.69 7.39 -8.74
CA LEU A 413 2.24 7.71 -7.39
C LEU A 413 3.21 7.14 -6.36
N LYS A 414 3.90 8.00 -5.60
CA LYS A 414 4.76 7.59 -4.48
C LYS A 414 3.95 7.52 -3.19
N VAL A 415 3.87 6.32 -2.61
CA VAL A 415 3.05 6.06 -1.41
C VAL A 415 3.82 6.46 -0.16
N ARG A 416 3.49 7.60 0.44
CA ARG A 416 4.12 8.08 1.69
C ARG A 416 3.15 8.16 2.87
N GLU A 417 1.86 8.21 2.58
CA GLU A 417 0.76 8.33 3.52
C GLU A 417 -0.49 7.70 2.89
N PRO A 418 -1.61 7.55 3.63
CA PRO A 418 -2.86 7.10 3.05
C PRO A 418 -3.31 8.07 1.95
N ILE A 419 -3.60 7.56 0.75
CA ILE A 419 -3.93 8.38 -0.43
C ILE A 419 -5.25 7.93 -1.01
N ARG A 420 -6.12 8.89 -1.28
CA ARG A 420 -7.36 8.69 -2.02
C ARG A 420 -7.35 9.56 -3.27
N LEU A 421 -7.34 8.91 -4.44
CA LEU A 421 -7.43 9.59 -5.73
C LEU A 421 -8.70 9.19 -6.48
N GLU A 422 -9.20 10.11 -7.28
CA GLU A 422 -10.25 9.85 -8.26
C GLU A 422 -9.88 10.44 -9.62
N SER A 423 -10.12 9.70 -10.70
CA SER A 423 -10.04 10.24 -12.05
C SER A 423 -11.31 11.02 -12.37
N ARG A 424 -11.14 12.27 -12.81
CA ARG A 424 -12.25 13.12 -13.26
C ARG A 424 -12.19 13.33 -14.76
N TRP A 425 -13.35 13.57 -15.35
CA TRP A 425 -13.54 13.59 -16.79
C TRP A 425 -14.46 14.75 -17.19
N LYS A 426 -14.08 15.45 -18.26
CA LYS A 426 -14.95 16.43 -18.93
C LYS A 426 -15.83 15.69 -19.92
N LYS A 427 -17.13 15.97 -19.89
CA LYS A 427 -18.12 15.35 -20.78
C LYS A 427 -18.38 16.25 -21.99
N PHE A 428 -18.44 15.66 -23.18
CA PHE A 428 -18.71 16.29 -24.46
C PHE A 428 -19.80 15.51 -25.19
N PHE A 429 -20.63 16.20 -25.95
CA PHE A 429 -21.68 15.61 -26.77
C PHE A 429 -21.39 15.85 -28.25
N HIS A 430 -21.71 14.86 -29.08
CA HIS A 430 -21.65 15.02 -30.52
C HIS A 430 -22.83 15.86 -31.01
N VAL A 431 -22.55 16.93 -31.74
CA VAL A 431 -23.55 17.88 -32.21
C VAL A 431 -23.47 17.96 -33.72
N LYS A 432 -24.53 17.46 -34.36
CA LYS A 432 -24.70 17.49 -35.81
C LYS A 432 -25.89 18.35 -36.20
N ILE A 433 -25.64 19.47 -36.86
CA ILE A 433 -26.67 20.38 -37.37
C ILE A 433 -26.42 20.57 -38.86
N LYS A 434 -27.39 20.19 -39.70
CA LYS A 434 -27.20 20.20 -41.16
C LYS A 434 -28.41 20.72 -41.92
N SER A 435 -28.17 21.11 -43.16
CA SER A 435 -29.20 21.44 -44.14
C SER A 435 -28.71 21.03 -45.51
N ASP A 436 -29.52 20.27 -46.24
CA ASP A 436 -29.14 19.72 -47.54
C ASP A 436 -29.24 20.76 -48.67
N SER A 437 -29.90 21.89 -48.43
CA SER A 437 -30.27 22.85 -49.51
C SER A 437 -29.92 24.31 -49.22
N VAL A 438 -29.90 24.73 -47.95
CA VAL A 438 -29.72 26.14 -47.56
C VAL A 438 -28.66 26.25 -46.47
N PRO A 439 -27.65 27.13 -46.56
CA PRO A 439 -26.69 27.32 -45.48
C PRO A 439 -27.39 27.80 -44.20
N LEU A 440 -26.91 27.33 -43.06
CA LEU A 440 -27.38 27.69 -41.73
C LEU A 440 -26.43 28.69 -41.08
N LYS A 441 -26.95 29.60 -40.27
CA LYS A 441 -26.14 30.49 -39.45
C LYS A 441 -25.97 29.88 -38.05
N ILE A 442 -24.77 29.48 -37.68
CA ILE A 442 -24.44 28.81 -36.41
C ILE A 442 -23.34 29.61 -35.73
N ASN A 443 -23.56 30.05 -34.49
CA ASN A 443 -22.61 30.93 -33.74
C ASN A 443 -22.11 32.13 -34.57
N ASP A 444 -23.02 32.73 -35.33
CA ASP A 444 -22.77 33.86 -36.24
C ASP A 444 -22.06 33.58 -37.57
N GLU A 445 -21.69 32.33 -37.86
CA GLU A 445 -21.07 31.92 -39.12
C GLU A 445 -22.02 31.11 -40.01
N TRP A 446 -21.92 31.26 -41.33
CA TRP A 446 -22.73 30.52 -42.29
C TRP A 446 -22.05 29.20 -42.69
N THR A 447 -22.74 28.08 -42.50
CA THR A 447 -22.27 26.74 -42.88
C THR A 447 -23.44 25.83 -43.28
N SER A 448 -23.23 24.89 -44.18
CA SER A 448 -24.23 23.87 -44.54
C SER A 448 -24.24 22.68 -43.56
N ILE A 449 -23.13 22.47 -42.84
CA ILE A 449 -22.98 21.40 -41.86
C ILE A 449 -22.14 21.87 -40.68
N PHE A 450 -22.60 21.52 -39.48
CA PHE A 450 -21.88 21.65 -38.23
C PHE A 450 -21.83 20.26 -37.61
N ASP A 451 -20.63 19.74 -37.37
CA ASP A 451 -20.39 18.37 -36.90
C ASP A 451 -19.22 18.39 -35.92
N GLU A 452 -19.51 18.67 -34.65
CA GLU A 452 -18.49 18.94 -33.64
C GLU A 452 -18.79 18.30 -32.28
N TRP A 453 -17.72 18.09 -31.50
CA TRP A 453 -17.80 17.68 -30.10
C TRP A 453 -17.78 18.91 -29.19
N LEU A 454 -18.92 19.23 -28.57
CA LEU A 454 -19.03 20.38 -27.68
C LEU A 454 -19.13 19.94 -26.20
N PRO A 455 -18.58 20.72 -25.25
CA PRO A 455 -18.73 20.42 -23.83
C PRO A 455 -20.21 20.30 -23.43
N SER A 456 -20.52 19.40 -22.49
CA SER A 456 -21.85 19.33 -21.90
C SER A 456 -22.26 20.68 -21.30
N MET A 457 -23.55 21.00 -21.33
CA MET A 457 -24.10 22.28 -20.87
C MET A 457 -23.72 23.50 -21.72
N THR A 458 -22.99 23.32 -22.84
CA THR A 458 -22.80 24.39 -23.83
C THR A 458 -24.16 24.79 -24.41
N SER A 459 -24.37 26.10 -24.59
CA SER A 459 -25.53 26.65 -25.30
C SER A 459 -25.14 26.94 -26.75
N ILE A 460 -25.75 26.26 -27.71
CA ILE A 460 -25.55 26.53 -29.14
C ILE A 460 -26.75 27.29 -29.71
N LYS A 461 -26.48 28.35 -30.49
CA LYS A 461 -27.51 29.12 -31.20
C LYS A 461 -27.34 28.94 -32.70
N PHE A 462 -28.44 28.62 -33.37
CA PHE A 462 -28.45 28.41 -34.81
C PHE A 462 -29.73 28.93 -35.45
N TYR A 463 -29.62 29.31 -36.72
CA TYR A 463 -30.69 29.91 -37.50
C TYR A 463 -30.71 29.34 -38.91
N ALA A 464 -31.89 28.93 -39.34
CA ALA A 464 -32.19 28.58 -40.72
C ALA A 464 -32.95 29.74 -41.38
N PRO A 465 -32.52 30.27 -42.54
CA PRO A 465 -33.29 31.28 -43.27
C PRO A 465 -34.74 30.87 -43.49
N GLU A 466 -35.70 31.73 -43.14
CA GLU A 466 -37.13 31.44 -43.38
C GLU A 466 -37.42 31.29 -44.88
N LEU A 467 -36.76 32.12 -45.69
CA LEU A 467 -36.87 32.14 -47.14
C LEU A 467 -35.47 32.27 -47.72
N TRP A 468 -35.16 31.41 -48.68
CA TRP A 468 -33.91 31.45 -49.44
C TRP A 468 -34.21 31.50 -50.93
N ASP A 469 -33.90 32.62 -51.57
CA ASP A 469 -34.05 32.79 -53.01
C ASP A 469 -32.78 32.30 -53.72
N ALA A 470 -32.93 31.34 -54.64
CA ALA A 470 -31.83 30.81 -55.43
C ALA A 470 -31.48 31.71 -56.65
N GLY A 471 -32.22 32.80 -56.88
CA GLY A 471 -31.96 33.78 -57.94
C GLY A 471 -32.31 33.30 -59.35
N ASN A 472 -33.01 32.18 -59.48
CA ASN A 472 -33.36 31.55 -60.75
C ASN A 472 -34.87 31.23 -60.85
N GLY A 473 -35.71 32.02 -60.16
CA GLY A 473 -37.15 31.73 -60.04
C GLY A 473 -37.47 30.55 -59.13
N THR A 474 -36.51 30.07 -58.33
CA THR A 474 -36.71 29.04 -57.30
C THR A 474 -36.43 29.63 -55.93
N ARG A 475 -37.31 29.37 -54.96
CA ARG A 475 -37.06 29.70 -53.56
C ARG A 475 -37.34 28.50 -52.66
N LEU A 476 -36.69 28.48 -51.51
CA LEU A 476 -36.85 27.47 -50.48
C LEU A 476 -37.48 28.12 -49.26
N VAL A 477 -38.58 27.55 -48.78
CA VAL A 477 -39.32 28.02 -47.60
C VAL A 477 -39.09 27.07 -46.45
N PHE A 478 -38.61 27.58 -45.33
CA PHE A 478 -38.37 26.78 -44.12
C PHE A 478 -39.69 26.21 -43.59
N LYS A 479 -39.74 24.89 -43.35
CA LYS A 479 -40.92 24.20 -42.82
C LYS A 479 -40.77 23.80 -41.36
N GLY A 480 -39.54 23.68 -40.89
CA GLY A 480 -39.24 23.23 -39.55
C GLY A 480 -37.92 22.47 -39.50
N TRP A 481 -37.55 22.08 -38.30
CA TRP A 481 -36.44 21.20 -38.03
C TRP A 481 -36.92 19.73 -37.98
N SER A 482 -36.00 18.79 -38.13
CA SER A 482 -36.28 17.34 -38.08
C SER A 482 -36.88 16.85 -36.76
N ASP A 483 -36.77 17.64 -35.70
CA ASP A 483 -37.38 17.40 -34.38
C ASP A 483 -38.71 18.15 -34.17
N HIS A 484 -39.36 18.55 -35.27
CA HIS A 484 -40.69 19.18 -35.32
C HIS A 484 -40.77 20.61 -34.77
N VAL A 485 -39.65 21.26 -34.47
CA VAL A 485 -39.63 22.68 -34.11
C VAL A 485 -39.86 23.53 -35.35
N LEU A 486 -40.88 24.38 -35.34
CA LEU A 486 -41.27 25.20 -36.50
C LEU A 486 -40.59 26.57 -36.54
N THR A 487 -39.89 26.97 -35.48
CA THR A 487 -39.20 28.26 -35.41
C THR A 487 -37.82 28.18 -36.07
N PRO A 488 -37.47 29.12 -36.97
CA PRO A 488 -36.21 29.11 -37.71
C PRO A 488 -34.97 29.38 -36.85
N THR A 489 -35.13 30.20 -35.80
CA THR A 489 -34.07 30.44 -34.81
C THR A 489 -34.22 29.49 -33.64
N ARG A 490 -33.11 28.92 -33.19
CA ARG A 490 -33.05 28.03 -32.03
C ARG A 490 -31.85 28.32 -31.15
N GLN A 491 -32.05 28.04 -29.86
CA GLN A 491 -31.00 27.99 -28.87
C GLN A 491 -31.20 26.71 -28.05
N VAL A 492 -30.17 25.88 -27.98
CA VAL A 492 -30.24 24.57 -27.31
C VAL A 492 -29.13 24.49 -26.28
N ASN A 493 -29.49 24.17 -25.04
CA ASN A 493 -28.55 23.78 -23.99
C ASN A 493 -28.30 22.28 -24.10
N LEU A 494 -27.05 21.88 -24.32
CA LEU A 494 -26.70 20.49 -24.58
C LEU A 494 -26.79 19.63 -23.31
N SER A 495 -27.86 18.84 -23.21
CA SER A 495 -28.04 17.78 -22.20
C SER A 495 -27.72 16.38 -22.74
N GLY A 496 -27.56 16.24 -24.06
CA GLY A 496 -27.25 15.00 -24.77
C GLY A 496 -26.72 15.28 -26.19
N PRO A 497 -26.28 14.24 -26.92
CA PRO A 497 -25.96 14.36 -28.34
C PRO A 497 -27.20 14.75 -29.14
N ILE A 498 -27.01 15.53 -30.20
CA ILE A 498 -28.11 15.98 -31.07
C ILE A 498 -27.74 15.82 -32.54
N GLU A 499 -28.68 15.32 -33.33
CA GLU A 499 -28.64 15.39 -34.79
C GLU A 499 -29.91 16.08 -35.28
N ILE A 500 -29.76 17.27 -35.87
CA ILE A 500 -30.88 18.12 -36.28
C ILE A 500 -30.68 18.55 -37.73
N THR A 501 -31.73 18.42 -38.54
CA THR A 501 -31.73 18.80 -39.95
C THR A 501 -32.77 19.88 -40.22
N ALA A 502 -32.41 20.95 -40.95
CA ALA A 502 -33.38 21.93 -41.43
C ALA A 502 -34.16 21.39 -42.63
N LEU A 503 -35.47 21.51 -42.60
CA LEU A 503 -36.37 21.02 -43.65
C LEU A 503 -36.96 22.21 -44.43
N TYR A 504 -36.84 22.14 -45.75
CA TYR A 504 -37.30 23.17 -46.68
C TYR A 504 -38.30 22.62 -47.69
N GLU A 505 -39.28 23.43 -48.07
CA GLU A 505 -40.20 23.18 -49.19
C GLU A 505 -39.77 24.05 -50.37
N THR A 506 -39.68 23.44 -51.56
CA THR A 506 -39.34 24.16 -52.79
C THR A 506 -40.58 24.83 -53.38
N GLU A 507 -40.46 26.11 -53.71
CA GLU A 507 -41.44 26.89 -54.46
C GLU A 507 -40.79 27.45 -55.73
N TYR A 508 -41.59 27.54 -56.80
CA TYR A 508 -41.17 28.11 -58.08
C TYR A 508 -42.03 29.33 -58.42
N GLU A 509 -41.41 30.30 -59.07
CA GLU A 509 -42.07 31.49 -59.58
C GLU A 509 -42.84 31.16 -60.86
N VAL A 510 -44.10 31.57 -60.89
CA VAL A 510 -44.96 31.59 -62.06
C VAL A 510 -45.23 33.04 -62.41
N SER A 511 -44.91 33.44 -63.64
CA SER A 511 -45.18 34.78 -64.14
C SER A 511 -45.95 34.73 -65.45
N ALA A 512 -47.03 35.47 -65.55
CA ALA A 512 -47.82 35.63 -66.76
C ALA A 512 -47.87 37.11 -67.14
N SER A 513 -47.58 37.42 -68.41
CA SER A 513 -47.57 38.79 -68.94
C SER A 513 -48.43 38.90 -70.19
N SER A 514 -49.01 40.08 -70.42
CA SER A 514 -49.87 40.33 -71.57
C SER A 514 -49.79 41.81 -71.97
N PRO A 515 -49.72 42.13 -73.28
CA PRO A 515 -49.69 43.52 -73.75
C PRO A 515 -51.05 44.23 -73.70
N TYR A 516 -52.18 43.50 -73.70
CA TYR A 516 -53.53 44.10 -73.81
C TYR A 516 -54.51 43.72 -72.70
N GLY A 517 -54.48 42.47 -72.21
CA GLY A 517 -55.32 42.01 -71.09
C GLY A 517 -54.57 41.93 -69.76
N GLU A 518 -55.31 41.96 -68.65
CA GLU A 518 -54.77 41.67 -67.31
C GLU A 518 -54.58 40.16 -67.13
N THR A 519 -53.43 39.77 -66.61
CA THR A 519 -53.12 38.37 -66.29
C THR A 519 -53.43 38.04 -64.84
N SER A 520 -53.83 36.81 -64.57
CA SER A 520 -54.01 36.27 -63.21
C SER A 520 -53.30 34.92 -63.09
N GLY A 521 -52.87 34.56 -61.89
CA GLY A 521 -52.13 33.32 -61.62
C GLY A 521 -50.61 33.47 -61.55
N SER A 522 -50.08 34.70 -61.57
CA SER A 522 -48.67 34.97 -61.25
C SER A 522 -48.44 34.91 -59.74
N GLY A 523 -47.32 34.34 -59.32
CA GLY A 523 -46.96 34.20 -57.91
C GLY A 523 -45.95 33.07 -57.67
N TRP A 524 -45.70 32.78 -56.39
CA TRP A 524 -44.86 31.67 -55.97
C TRP A 524 -45.73 30.50 -55.55
N TYR A 525 -45.45 29.33 -56.10
CA TYR A 525 -46.25 28.13 -55.90
C TYR A 525 -45.37 26.95 -55.53
N LYS A 526 -45.91 26.02 -54.74
CA LYS A 526 -45.15 24.84 -54.32
C LYS A 526 -44.83 23.96 -55.50
N LYS A 527 -43.69 23.26 -55.42
CA LYS A 527 -43.36 22.22 -56.36
C LYS A 527 -44.50 21.18 -56.44
N ASN A 528 -44.94 20.90 -57.66
CA ASN A 528 -46.09 20.08 -58.04
C ASN A 528 -47.49 20.67 -57.79
N GLU A 529 -47.60 21.92 -57.34
CA GLU A 529 -48.89 22.61 -57.25
C GLU A 529 -49.47 22.87 -58.65
N THR A 530 -50.80 22.88 -58.77
CA THR A 530 -51.48 23.19 -60.04
C THR A 530 -52.09 24.57 -59.95
N VAL A 531 -51.69 25.44 -60.89
CA VAL A 531 -52.08 26.85 -60.92
C VAL A 531 -52.94 27.12 -62.14
N LEU A 532 -53.97 27.94 -61.98
CA LEU A 532 -54.78 28.46 -63.08
C LEU A 532 -54.24 29.82 -63.51
N ILE A 533 -53.80 29.92 -64.76
CA ILE A 533 -53.38 31.17 -65.40
C ILE A 533 -54.49 31.61 -66.35
N SER A 534 -54.85 32.88 -66.31
CA SER A 534 -55.88 33.44 -67.19
C SER A 534 -55.54 34.85 -67.65
N VAL A 535 -56.05 35.24 -68.82
CA VAL A 535 -56.01 36.63 -69.31
C VAL A 535 -57.42 37.17 -69.54
N LYS A 536 -57.71 38.35 -68.98
CA LYS A 536 -59.01 39.03 -69.13
C LYS A 536 -58.81 40.54 -69.35
N PRO A 537 -59.60 41.20 -70.23
CA PRO A 537 -60.51 40.58 -71.21
C PRO A 537 -59.73 39.79 -72.28
N THR A 538 -60.42 38.98 -73.10
CA THR A 538 -59.81 38.19 -74.20
C THR A 538 -59.85 38.92 -75.55
N GLU A 539 -60.50 40.07 -75.59
CA GLU A 539 -60.58 40.97 -76.74
C GLU A 539 -60.46 42.42 -76.26
N VAL A 540 -59.64 43.23 -76.94
CA VAL A 540 -59.41 44.64 -76.62
C VAL A 540 -59.45 45.45 -77.93
N ASN A 541 -60.13 46.59 -77.92
CA ASN A 541 -60.22 47.48 -79.09
C ASN A 541 -59.49 48.80 -78.82
N LEU A 542 -58.36 49.01 -79.50
CA LEU A 542 -57.49 50.20 -79.36
C LEU A 542 -57.08 50.72 -80.76
N GLY A 543 -58.07 51.02 -81.61
CA GLY A 543 -57.86 51.43 -83.00
C GLY A 543 -57.81 50.26 -84.00
N ALA A 544 -57.44 49.07 -83.52
CA ALA A 544 -57.67 47.77 -84.16
C ALA A 544 -58.18 46.77 -83.12
N LYS A 545 -58.89 45.71 -83.55
CA LYS A 545 -59.38 44.66 -82.65
C LYS A 545 -58.23 43.69 -82.37
N HIS A 546 -57.79 43.60 -81.12
CA HIS A 546 -56.81 42.61 -80.66
C HIS A 546 -57.56 41.47 -79.98
N VAL A 547 -57.36 40.24 -80.46
CA VAL A 547 -57.97 39.02 -79.91
C VAL A 547 -56.86 38.12 -79.38
N PHE A 548 -57.04 37.59 -78.18
CA PHE A 548 -56.11 36.62 -77.61
C PHE A 548 -55.96 35.43 -78.58
N ASP A 549 -54.73 35.04 -78.88
CA ASP A 549 -54.45 33.94 -79.80
C ASP A 549 -53.96 32.68 -79.06
N HIS A 550 -52.93 32.82 -78.23
CA HIS A 550 -52.38 31.74 -77.42
C HIS A 550 -51.46 32.24 -76.29
N TRP A 551 -51.15 31.36 -75.35
CA TRP A 551 -50.06 31.47 -74.40
C TRP A 551 -48.80 30.82 -74.99
N GLU A 552 -47.68 31.52 -74.96
CA GLU A 552 -46.36 30.97 -75.27
C GLU A 552 -45.43 30.99 -74.04
N ASP A 553 -44.47 30.08 -73.99
CA ASP A 553 -43.43 30.06 -72.97
C ASP A 553 -42.20 30.92 -73.36
N GLU A 554 -41.15 30.92 -72.52
CA GLU A 554 -39.91 31.68 -72.78
C GLU A 554 -39.17 31.26 -74.06
N LYS A 555 -39.46 30.07 -74.61
CA LYS A 555 -38.86 29.57 -75.85
C LYS A 555 -39.71 29.89 -77.08
N GLY A 556 -40.88 30.50 -76.89
CA GLY A 556 -41.86 30.74 -77.95
C GLY A 556 -42.67 29.49 -78.32
N GLU A 557 -42.69 28.46 -77.47
CA GLU A 557 -43.51 27.28 -77.70
C GLU A 557 -44.96 27.55 -77.24
N ILE A 558 -45.94 27.17 -78.07
CA ILE A 558 -47.36 27.34 -77.76
C ILE A 558 -47.76 26.39 -76.63
N VAL A 559 -48.12 26.95 -75.47
CA VAL A 559 -48.54 26.20 -74.27
C VAL A 559 -50.05 25.92 -74.30
N SER A 560 -50.86 26.90 -74.67
CA SER A 560 -52.33 26.75 -74.75
C SER A 560 -52.94 27.80 -75.67
N ARG A 561 -53.99 27.44 -76.43
CA ARG A 561 -54.81 28.38 -77.21
C ARG A 561 -56.05 28.87 -76.46
N GLU A 562 -56.29 28.32 -75.28
CA GLU A 562 -57.37 28.76 -74.41
C GLU A 562 -56.88 29.94 -73.54
N PRO A 563 -57.73 30.96 -73.31
CA PRO A 563 -57.38 32.11 -72.48
C PRO A 563 -57.16 31.75 -71.00
N GLU A 564 -57.66 30.58 -70.57
CA GLU A 564 -57.43 29.99 -69.25
C GLU A 564 -56.66 28.67 -69.39
N VAL A 565 -55.55 28.49 -68.66
CA VAL A 565 -54.70 27.30 -68.71
C VAL A 565 -54.32 26.82 -67.31
N ARG A 566 -54.35 25.51 -67.08
CA ARG A 566 -53.84 24.89 -65.84
C ARG A 566 -52.45 24.34 -66.06
N ILE A 567 -51.49 24.80 -65.27
CA ILE A 567 -50.11 24.34 -65.32
C ILE A 567 -49.74 23.64 -64.02
N LYS A 568 -48.98 22.55 -64.11
CA LYS A 568 -48.34 21.93 -62.95
C LYS A 568 -46.96 22.56 -62.76
N VAL A 569 -46.70 23.10 -61.58
CA VAL A 569 -45.49 23.87 -61.29
C VAL A 569 -44.38 22.94 -60.83
N ASP A 570 -43.59 22.41 -61.77
CA ASP A 570 -42.43 21.55 -61.47
C ASP A 570 -41.07 22.25 -61.67
N ARG A 571 -41.10 23.49 -62.19
CA ARG A 571 -39.98 24.40 -62.44
C ARG A 571 -40.50 25.85 -62.51
N PRO A 572 -39.63 26.88 -62.56
CA PRO A 572 -40.06 28.25 -62.85
C PRO A 572 -40.78 28.33 -64.20
N VAL A 573 -41.90 29.05 -64.26
CA VAL A 573 -42.72 29.20 -65.47
C VAL A 573 -42.94 30.66 -65.79
N LYS A 574 -42.69 31.05 -67.03
CA LYS A 574 -43.03 32.36 -67.56
C LYS A 574 -43.83 32.20 -68.83
N LEU A 575 -45.00 32.82 -68.86
CA LEU A 575 -45.94 32.78 -69.98
C LEU A 575 -46.19 34.20 -70.51
N THR A 576 -46.27 34.30 -71.82
CA THR A 576 -46.64 35.54 -72.51
C THR A 576 -47.92 35.30 -73.30
N ALA A 577 -48.92 36.16 -73.12
CA ALA A 577 -50.13 36.15 -73.93
C ALA A 577 -49.83 36.79 -75.29
N VAL A 578 -49.97 35.99 -76.35
CA VAL A 578 -49.84 36.44 -77.74
C VAL A 578 -51.21 36.80 -78.28
N TRP A 579 -51.27 37.91 -79.00
CA TRP A 579 -52.51 38.49 -79.50
C TRP A 579 -52.43 38.65 -81.01
N ARG A 580 -53.52 38.32 -81.70
CA ARG A 580 -53.68 38.60 -83.13
C ARG A 580 -54.44 39.92 -83.33
N THR A 581 -53.99 40.71 -84.29
CA THR A 581 -54.64 41.98 -84.67
C THR A 581 -55.56 41.74 -85.86
N GLU A 582 -56.85 41.94 -85.67
CA GLU A 582 -57.86 41.92 -86.71
C GLU A 582 -58.08 43.37 -87.18
N VAL A 583 -57.58 43.69 -88.38
CA VAL A 583 -57.75 45.00 -89.02
C VAL A 583 -59.03 44.96 -89.85
N ASP A 584 -60.00 45.82 -89.51
CA ASP A 584 -61.21 45.98 -90.30
C ASP A 584 -60.93 46.82 -91.56
N TYR A 585 -60.74 46.14 -92.69
CA TYR A 585 -60.52 46.79 -93.98
C TYR A 585 -61.81 47.31 -94.63
N THR A 586 -62.99 47.10 -94.05
CA THR A 586 -64.26 47.51 -94.68
C THR A 586 -64.33 49.02 -94.91
N LEU A 587 -63.95 49.84 -93.93
CA LEU A 587 -63.91 51.30 -94.04
C LEU A 587 -62.85 51.82 -95.04
N PRO A 588 -61.58 51.39 -94.98
CA PRO A 588 -60.58 51.73 -95.99
C PRO A 588 -60.97 51.31 -97.40
N LEU A 589 -61.55 50.12 -97.58
CA LEU A 589 -61.99 49.62 -98.89
C LEU A 589 -63.22 50.38 -99.40
N LEU A 590 -64.17 50.77 -98.53
CA LEU A 590 -65.29 51.62 -98.90
C LEU A 590 -64.82 53.02 -99.31
N VAL A 591 -63.87 53.61 -98.59
CA VAL A 591 -63.27 54.91 -98.94
C VAL A 591 -62.48 54.83 -100.24
N ALA A 592 -61.65 53.79 -100.44
CA ALA A 592 -60.94 53.55 -101.69
C ALA A 592 -61.91 53.32 -102.86
N GLY A 593 -63.01 52.59 -102.63
CA GLY A 593 -64.09 52.40 -103.59
C GLY A 593 -64.78 53.71 -103.96
N LEU A 594 -65.08 54.56 -102.98
CA LEU A 594 -65.66 55.90 -103.21
C LEU A 594 -64.69 56.82 -103.96
N ILE A 595 -63.39 56.79 -103.63
CA ILE A 595 -62.34 57.53 -104.36
C ILE A 595 -62.24 57.03 -105.80
N PHE A 596 -62.31 55.72 -106.02
CA PHE A 596 -62.28 55.11 -107.35
C PHE A 596 -63.51 55.51 -108.18
N ILE A 597 -64.71 55.49 -107.60
CA ILE A 597 -65.95 55.97 -108.23
C ILE A 597 -65.84 57.47 -108.57
N PHE A 598 -65.28 58.28 -107.66
CA PHE A 598 -65.05 59.71 -107.90
C PHE A 598 -64.04 59.96 -109.02
N LEU A 599 -62.94 59.19 -109.09
CA LEU A 599 -61.96 59.24 -110.17
C LEU A 599 -62.58 58.87 -111.52
N ILE A 600 -63.40 57.81 -111.57
CA ILE A 600 -64.18 57.44 -112.77
C ILE A 600 -65.10 58.59 -113.19
N TYR A 601 -65.82 59.21 -112.25
CA TYR A 601 -66.66 60.36 -112.53
C TYR A 601 -65.87 61.54 -113.11
N VAL A 602 -64.70 61.87 -112.55
CA VAL A 602 -63.83 62.95 -113.07
C VAL A 602 -63.33 62.63 -114.48
N ILE A 603 -62.93 61.39 -114.77
CA ILE A 603 -62.49 60.96 -116.10
C ILE A 603 -63.63 61.06 -117.12
N LEU A 604 -64.82 60.53 -116.78
CA LEU A 604 -66.03 60.61 -117.62
C LEU A 604 -66.42 62.07 -117.90
N LYS A 605 -66.40 62.94 -116.88
CA LYS A 605 -66.68 64.38 -117.03
C LYS A 605 -65.68 65.06 -117.97
N LYS A 606 -64.39 64.70 -117.88
CA LYS A 606 -63.32 65.21 -118.76
C LYS A 606 -63.50 64.74 -120.22
N MET A 607 -63.99 63.52 -120.45
CA MET A 607 -64.33 63.01 -121.79
C MET A 607 -65.55 63.72 -122.40
N THR A 608 -66.58 64.06 -121.61
CA THR A 608 -67.74 64.84 -122.10
C THR A 608 -67.40 66.31 -122.40
N LEU A 609 -66.43 66.91 -121.70
CA LEU A 609 -65.97 68.28 -121.98
C LEU A 609 -65.11 68.35 -123.26
N LYS A 610 -64.35 67.29 -123.58
CA LYS A 610 -63.53 67.23 -124.81
C LYS A 610 -64.35 66.99 -126.09
N ARG A 611 -65.59 66.50 -125.97
CA ARG A 611 -66.52 66.29 -127.11
C ARG A 611 -67.32 67.53 -127.53
N LYS A 612 -67.24 68.65 -126.80
CA LYS A 612 -68.07 69.85 -127.03
C LYS A 612 -67.35 71.02 -127.71
N THR A 613 -66.08 70.88 -128.09
CA THR A 613 -65.25 72.00 -128.61
C THR A 613 -64.70 71.85 -130.02
N GLU A 614 -64.92 70.75 -130.74
CA GLU A 614 -64.50 70.64 -132.15
C GLU A 614 -65.57 69.92 -132.98
N GLY A 615 -66.34 70.68 -133.75
CA GLY A 615 -67.35 70.17 -134.68
C GLY A 615 -68.17 71.27 -135.35
N GLU A 616 -67.77 71.58 -136.58
CA GLU A 616 -68.54 72.18 -137.69
C GLU A 616 -68.55 73.70 -137.93
N GLY A 617 -68.04 74.06 -139.11
CA GLY A 617 -68.77 74.96 -140.01
C GLY A 617 -67.93 75.63 -141.09
N ILE A 618 -67.96 75.14 -142.35
CA ILE A 618 -67.86 75.89 -143.64
C ILE A 618 -68.38 74.96 -144.78
N PRO A 619 -69.06 75.41 -145.86
CA PRO A 619 -70.22 76.33 -146.01
C PRO A 619 -71.31 75.78 -147.00
N LEU A 620 -72.40 76.50 -147.26
CA LEU A 620 -72.75 77.02 -148.62
C LEU A 620 -74.08 77.82 -148.63
N LEU A 621 -74.13 78.80 -149.52
CA LEU A 621 -75.17 79.82 -149.74
C LEU A 621 -76.53 79.28 -150.27
N LEU A 622 -77.60 79.88 -149.73
CA LEU A 622 -78.87 80.34 -150.35
C LEU A 622 -79.55 79.48 -151.44
N ILE A 623 -80.69 78.87 -151.09
CA ILE A 623 -82.07 79.25 -151.45
C ILE A 623 -83.01 78.67 -150.39
#